data_AF-A0A3A0BKI7-F1
#
_entry.id   AF-A0A3A0BKI7-F1
#
_cell.length_a   1.000
_cell.length_b   1.000
_cell.length_c   1.000
_cell.angle_alpha   90.00
_cell.angle_beta   90.00
_cell.angle_gamma   90.00
#
_symmetry.space_group_name_H-M   'P 1'
#
loop_
_entity.id
_entity.type
_entity.pdbx_description
1 polymer ?
#
loop_
_entity_poly.entity_id
_entity_poly.type
_entity_poly.pdbx_seq_one_letter_code
_entity_poly.pdbx_strand_id
1 'polypeptide(L)'
;MLHIAHPLVTFEPVEPNVFPATWSDASYLVQMRVFGFIPFGEQWVVIKLNHEKFELLDDGHSNLIKQWRHKITVQRTPEGYTRYTDTIDIKAGIFTFGVWLFANVFFRHRQRRWRRLICNDFKYR
;
A
#
# COMPACT_ATOMS: atom_id res chain seq x y z
N MET A 1 5.87 4.19 -4.97
CA MET A 1 5.36 3.01 -4.22
C MET A 1 6.37 1.87 -4.10
N LEU A 2 7.09 1.49 -5.16
CA LEU A 2 7.88 0.24 -5.18
C LEU A 2 9.04 0.21 -4.14
N HIS A 3 9.76 1.32 -3.95
CA HIS A 3 10.93 1.36 -3.06
C HIS A 3 10.63 1.06 -1.58
N ILE A 4 9.46 1.51 -1.09
CA ILE A 4 9.06 1.34 0.32
C ILE A 4 8.49 -0.06 0.59
N ALA A 5 8.01 -0.76 -0.45
CA ALA A 5 7.49 -2.12 -0.35
C ALA A 5 8.60 -3.17 -0.51
N HIS A 6 9.62 -2.88 -1.34
CA HIS A 6 10.76 -3.77 -1.57
C HIS A 6 11.59 -4.00 -0.27
N PRO A 7 12.06 -5.23 0.00
CA PRO A 7 11.92 -6.43 -0.84
C PRO A 7 10.67 -7.26 -0.54
N LEU A 8 9.89 -6.90 0.48
CA LEU A 8 8.84 -7.78 1.02
C LEU A 8 7.73 -8.08 0.02
N VAL A 9 7.31 -7.07 -0.74
CA VAL A 9 6.29 -7.20 -1.77
C VAL A 9 6.72 -6.44 -3.01
N THR A 10 6.59 -7.07 -4.17
CA THR A 10 6.71 -6.41 -5.47
C THR A 10 5.36 -6.43 -6.18
N PHE A 11 5.12 -5.39 -6.97
CA PHE A 11 3.91 -5.20 -7.75
C PHE A 11 4.31 -5.01 -9.21
N GLU A 12 3.72 -5.80 -10.09
CA GLU A 12 3.83 -5.68 -11.53
C GLU A 12 2.46 -5.21 -12.07
N PRO A 13 2.41 -4.15 -12.89
CA PRO A 13 1.14 -3.65 -13.44
C PRO A 13 0.60 -4.65 -14.47
N VAL A 14 -0.68 -5.00 -14.36
CA VAL A 14 -1.38 -5.87 -15.31
C VAL A 14 -2.35 -5.05 -16.14
N GLU A 15 -3.24 -4.29 -15.48
CA GLU A 15 -4.21 -3.43 -16.15
C GLU A 15 -4.42 -2.13 -15.36
N PRO A 16 -4.04 -0.96 -15.91
CA PRO A 16 -3.19 -0.77 -17.09
C PRO A 16 -1.82 -1.44 -16.93
N ASN A 17 -1.17 -1.80 -18.04
CA ASN A 17 0.12 -2.49 -18.06
C ASN A 17 1.33 -1.62 -17.66
N VAL A 18 1.08 -0.38 -17.22
CA VAL A 18 2.07 0.55 -16.67
C VAL A 18 1.45 1.27 -15.48
N PHE A 19 2.25 1.54 -14.45
CA PHE A 19 1.79 2.39 -13.35
C PHE A 19 1.66 3.85 -13.82
N PRO A 20 0.61 4.56 -13.39
CA PRO A 20 0.47 5.96 -13.73
C PRO A 20 1.54 6.79 -13.00
N ALA A 21 1.97 7.88 -13.63
CA ALA A 21 2.86 8.86 -12.97
C ALA A 21 2.16 9.52 -11.76
N THR A 22 0.85 9.79 -11.90
CA THR A 22 -0.01 10.35 -10.87
C THR A 22 -1.22 9.45 -10.68
N TRP A 23 -1.46 9.01 -9.45
CA TRP A 23 -2.60 8.18 -9.11
C TRP A 23 -3.89 9.01 -9.09
N SER A 24 -4.98 8.45 -9.60
CA SER A 24 -6.32 9.03 -9.63
C SER A 24 -7.37 8.02 -9.16
N ASP A 25 -8.60 8.48 -9.00
CA ASP A 25 -9.78 7.65 -8.73
C ASP A 25 -10.00 6.63 -9.86
N ALA A 26 -9.46 5.43 -9.69
CA ALA A 26 -9.47 4.37 -10.68
C ALA A 26 -9.11 3.02 -10.05
N SER A 27 -9.35 1.94 -10.81
CA SER A 27 -8.96 0.58 -10.46
C SER A 27 -7.71 0.17 -11.24
N TYR A 28 -6.79 -0.50 -10.57
CA TYR A 28 -5.55 -1.00 -11.14
C TYR A 28 -5.38 -2.46 -10.76
N LEU A 29 -5.27 -3.34 -11.75
CA LEU A 29 -4.92 -4.73 -11.54
C LEU A 29 -3.40 -4.87 -11.49
N VAL A 30 -2.92 -5.51 -10.43
CA VAL A 30 -1.48 -5.77 -10.23
C VAL A 30 -1.24 -7.23 -9.93
N GLN A 31 -0.15 -7.77 -10.48
CA GLN A 31 0.39 -9.05 -10.07
C GLN A 31 1.30 -8.84 -8.86
N MET A 32 1.02 -9.56 -7.78
CA MET A 32 1.78 -9.50 -6.54
C MET A 32 2.76 -10.67 -6.42
N ARG A 33 3.97 -10.38 -5.94
CA ARG A 33 4.92 -11.39 -5.48
C ARG A 33 5.46 -11.03 -4.10
N VAL A 34 5.60 -12.02 -3.23
CA VAL A 34 6.24 -11.90 -1.93
C VAL A 34 7.72 -12.22 -2.07
N PHE A 35 8.59 -11.39 -1.48
CA PHE A 35 10.05 -11.44 -1.65
C PHE A 35 10.54 -11.38 -3.12
N GLY A 36 9.69 -10.97 -4.06
CA GLY A 36 10.01 -10.87 -5.48
C GLY A 36 9.88 -12.17 -6.29
N PHE A 37 9.74 -13.34 -5.64
CA PHE A 37 9.70 -14.64 -6.33
C PHE A 37 8.54 -15.56 -5.95
N ILE A 38 7.90 -15.35 -4.79
CA ILE A 38 6.76 -16.18 -4.37
C ILE A 38 5.48 -15.58 -4.96
N PRO A 39 4.77 -16.28 -5.87
CA PRO A 39 3.55 -15.74 -6.46
C PRO A 39 2.46 -15.61 -5.40
N PHE A 40 1.85 -14.43 -5.31
CA PHE A 40 0.73 -14.15 -4.40
C PHE A 40 -0.61 -13.95 -5.15
N GLY A 41 -0.55 -13.93 -6.48
CA GLY A 41 -1.70 -13.75 -7.36
C GLY A 41 -1.95 -12.30 -7.73
N GLU A 42 -3.04 -12.10 -8.47
CA GLU A 42 -3.51 -10.77 -8.87
C GLU A 42 -4.30 -10.10 -7.74
N GLN A 43 -4.20 -8.78 -7.66
CA GLN A 43 -4.89 -7.93 -6.70
C GLN A 43 -5.41 -6.69 -7.41
N TRP A 44 -6.68 -6.39 -7.21
CA TRP A 44 -7.25 -5.10 -7.56
C TRP A 44 -6.87 -4.06 -6.50
N VAL A 45 -6.32 -2.94 -6.96
CA VAL A 45 -6.08 -1.72 -6.18
C VAL A 45 -7.12 -0.71 -6.63
N VAL A 46 -8.06 -0.35 -5.75
CA VAL A 46 -9.23 0.47 -6.11
C VAL A 46 -9.15 1.79 -5.38
N ILE A 47 -8.60 2.80 -6.06
CA ILE A 47 -8.25 4.09 -5.45
C ILE A 47 -9.44 5.03 -5.41
N LYS A 48 -9.63 5.69 -4.26
CA LYS A 48 -10.47 6.87 -4.06
C LYS A 48 -9.69 7.91 -3.28
N LEU A 49 -9.63 9.13 -3.81
CA LEU A 49 -8.90 10.25 -3.23
C LEU A 49 -9.88 11.23 -2.59
N ASN A 50 -9.53 11.74 -1.42
CA ASN A 50 -10.20 12.85 -0.79
C ASN A 50 -9.17 13.95 -0.53
N HIS A 51 -9.16 14.95 -1.41
CA HIS A 51 -8.19 16.05 -1.35
C HIS A 51 -8.45 17.01 -0.18
N GLU A 52 -9.71 17.20 0.23
CA GLU A 52 -10.05 18.07 1.36
C GLU A 52 -9.48 17.53 2.68
N LYS A 53 -9.51 16.21 2.84
CA LYS A 53 -9.04 15.53 4.06
C LYS A 53 -7.63 14.97 3.95
N PHE A 54 -6.98 15.14 2.78
CA PHE A 54 -5.70 14.51 2.45
C PHE A 54 -5.70 13.00 2.77
N GLU A 55 -6.71 12.31 2.24
CA GLU A 55 -6.94 10.88 2.44
C GLU A 55 -6.92 10.13 1.10
N LEU A 56 -6.34 8.94 1.11
CA LEU A 56 -6.40 7.97 0.00
C LEU A 56 -6.97 6.68 0.56
N LEU A 57 -8.00 6.15 -0.09
CA LEU A 57 -8.57 4.85 0.17
C LEU A 57 -8.25 3.91 -0.99
N ASP A 58 -7.69 2.76 -0.68
CA ASP A 58 -7.61 1.60 -1.55
C ASP A 58 -8.64 0.57 -1.03
N ASP A 59 -9.72 0.32 -1.77
CA ASP A 59 -10.75 -0.68 -1.47
C ASP A 59 -10.52 -1.95 -2.29
N GLY A 60 -9.28 -2.44 -2.22
CA GLY A 60 -8.77 -3.52 -3.03
C GLY A 60 -9.31 -4.90 -2.66
N HIS A 61 -9.14 -5.85 -3.58
CA HIS A 61 -9.58 -7.23 -3.41
C HIS A 61 -8.89 -8.19 -4.38
N SER A 62 -8.90 -9.48 -4.05
CA SER A 62 -8.40 -10.58 -4.87
C SER A 62 -9.15 -11.87 -4.57
N ASN A 63 -8.74 -12.94 -5.25
CA ASN A 63 -9.22 -14.29 -4.96
C ASN A 63 -8.94 -14.72 -3.52
N LEU A 64 -7.77 -14.38 -2.96
CA LEU A 64 -7.36 -14.73 -1.60
C LEU A 64 -7.84 -13.69 -0.56
N ILE A 65 -7.67 -12.40 -0.86
CA ILE A 65 -8.04 -11.30 0.03
C ILE A 65 -9.35 -10.69 -0.46
N LYS A 66 -10.48 -11.13 0.10
CA LYS A 66 -11.82 -10.66 -0.28
C LYS A 66 -12.06 -9.19 0.01
N GLN A 67 -11.37 -8.63 1.01
CA GLN A 67 -11.37 -7.20 1.28
C GLN A 67 -10.00 -6.77 1.78
N TRP A 68 -9.42 -5.81 1.08
CA TRP A 68 -8.23 -5.06 1.49
C TRP A 68 -8.62 -3.58 1.51
N ARG A 69 -9.13 -3.12 2.65
CA ARG A 69 -9.52 -1.71 2.79
C ARG A 69 -8.38 -0.96 3.44
N HIS A 70 -7.51 -0.36 2.64
CA HIS A 70 -6.34 0.37 3.10
C HIS A 70 -6.59 1.88 2.97
N LYS A 71 -6.70 2.55 4.11
CA LYS A 71 -6.82 3.99 4.20
C LYS A 71 -5.49 4.61 4.61
N ILE A 72 -5.05 5.59 3.85
CA ILE A 72 -3.88 6.43 4.10
C ILE A 72 -4.36 7.83 4.42
N THR A 73 -3.92 8.42 5.53
CA THR A 73 -4.22 9.81 5.88
C THR A 73 -2.96 10.61 6.15
N VAL A 74 -2.99 11.88 5.78
CA VAL A 74 -1.93 12.85 6.04
C VAL A 74 -2.53 14.05 6.76
N GLN A 75 -2.09 14.30 7.99
CA GLN A 75 -2.63 15.36 8.82
C GLN A 75 -1.51 16.22 9.39
N ARG A 76 -1.75 17.54 9.49
CA ARG A 76 -0.87 18.43 10.25
C ARG A 76 -1.12 18.24 11.74
N THR A 77 -0.06 18.12 12.53
CA THR A 77 -0.17 18.10 13.99
C THR A 77 -0.07 19.51 14.57
N PRO A 78 -0.64 19.78 15.75
CA PRO A 78 -0.54 21.09 16.41
C PRO A 78 0.90 21.57 16.59
N GLU A 79 1.84 20.64 16.75
CA GLU A 79 3.27 20.90 16.96
C GLU A 79 4.03 21.19 15.65
N GLY A 80 3.34 21.24 14.51
CA GLY A 80 3.93 21.56 13.21
C GLY A 80 4.51 20.37 12.43
N TYR A 81 4.35 19.14 12.92
CA TYR A 81 4.75 17.94 12.20
C TYR A 81 3.64 17.41 11.27
N THR A 82 3.99 16.43 10.44
CA THR A 82 3.03 15.68 9.62
C THR A 82 2.81 14.29 10.22
N ARG A 83 1.56 13.95 10.50
CA ARG A 83 1.12 12.61 10.88
C ARG A 83 0.66 11.85 9.64
N TYR A 84 1.44 10.87 9.24
CA TYR A 84 1.12 9.92 8.18
C TYR A 84 0.63 8.61 8.80
N THR A 85 -0.60 8.20 8.49
CA THR A 85 -1.23 7.01 9.09
C THR A 85 -1.69 6.05 8.03
N ASP A 86 -1.42 4.75 8.26
CA ASP A 86 -1.98 3.64 7.48
C ASP A 86 -2.97 2.88 8.36
N THR A 87 -4.19 2.69 7.89
CA THR A 87 -5.22 1.84 8.52
C THR A 87 -5.67 0.80 7.52
N ILE A 88 -5.64 -0.48 7.89
CA ILE A 88 -5.96 -1.58 6.97
C ILE A 88 -6.97 -2.51 7.62
N ASP A 89 -8.11 -2.68 6.96
CA ASP A 89 -9.08 -3.73 7.28
C ASP A 89 -8.93 -4.88 6.29
N ILE A 90 -8.73 -6.10 6.82
CA ILE A 90 -8.41 -7.28 6.03
C ILE A 90 -9.51 -8.32 6.23
N LYS A 91 -10.06 -8.84 5.13
CA LYS A 91 -10.89 -10.05 5.13
C LYS A 91 -10.33 -11.05 4.12
N ALA A 92 -9.81 -12.17 4.60
CA ALA A 92 -9.23 -13.24 3.77
C ALA A 92 -9.72 -14.64 4.19
N GLY A 93 -10.91 -14.73 4.78
CA GLY A 93 -11.48 -15.98 5.28
C GLY A 93 -10.56 -16.65 6.31
N ILE A 94 -10.28 -17.94 6.15
CA ILE A 94 -9.40 -18.71 7.03
C ILE A 94 -7.95 -18.18 7.06
N PHE A 95 -7.51 -17.46 6.02
CA PHE A 95 -6.18 -16.90 5.93
C PHE A 95 -6.05 -15.52 6.59
N THR A 96 -7.15 -14.95 7.12
CA THR A 96 -7.17 -13.58 7.68
C THR A 96 -6.08 -13.38 8.72
N PHE A 97 -5.88 -14.33 9.64
CA PHE A 97 -4.84 -14.22 10.66
C PHE A 97 -3.42 -14.19 10.07
N GLY A 98 -3.13 -15.06 9.10
CA GLY A 98 -1.81 -15.10 8.44
C GLY A 98 -1.53 -13.84 7.62
N VAL A 99 -2.51 -13.37 6.85
CA VAL A 99 -2.41 -12.13 6.07
C VAL A 99 -2.25 -10.93 7.02
N TRP A 100 -2.96 -10.89 8.14
CA TRP A 100 -2.82 -9.85 9.16
C TRP A 100 -1.43 -9.84 9.80
N LEU A 101 -0.87 -11.02 10.13
CA LEU A 101 0.48 -11.12 10.70
C LEU A 101 1.53 -10.60 9.70
N PHE A 102 1.42 -10.99 8.43
CA PHE A 102 2.29 -10.49 7.37
C PHE A 102 2.13 -8.98 7.18
N ALA A 103 0.90 -8.46 7.15
CA ALA A 103 0.63 -7.04 7.01
C ALA A 103 1.29 -6.23 8.13
N ASN A 104 1.27 -6.70 9.38
CA ASN A 104 1.97 -6.03 10.48
C ASN A 104 3.47 -5.87 10.21
N VAL A 105 4.14 -6.93 9.73
CA VAL A 105 5.56 -6.87 9.38
C VAL A 105 5.78 -5.92 8.19
N PHE A 106 4.95 -6.05 7.15
CA PHE A 106 5.04 -5.26 5.92
C PHE A 106 4.91 -3.76 6.18
N PHE A 107 3.88 -3.34 6.92
CA PHE A 107 3.67 -1.92 7.19
C PHE A 107 4.70 -1.34 8.14
N ARG A 108 5.24 -2.10 9.10
CA ARG A 108 6.39 -1.65 9.91
C ARG A 108 7.64 -1.41 9.06
N HIS A 109 7.92 -2.29 8.12
CA HIS A 109 9.00 -2.10 7.14
C HIS A 109 8.76 -0.85 6.28
N ARG A 110 7.55 -0.70 5.75
CA ARG A 110 7.15 0.43 4.91
C ARG A 110 7.30 1.76 5.63
N GLN A 111 6.84 1.83 6.88
CA GLN A 111 6.98 3.00 7.75
C GLN A 111 8.46 3.33 8.06
N ARG A 112 9.30 2.31 8.29
CA ARG A 112 10.75 2.51 8.45
C ARG A 112 11.39 3.07 7.17
N ARG A 113 11.03 2.56 5.99
CA ARG A 113 11.54 3.03 4.69
C ARG A 113 11.08 4.45 4.39
N TRP A 114 9.84 4.79 4.70
CA TRP A 114 9.33 6.16 4.61
C TRP A 114 10.15 7.14 5.42
N ARG A 115 10.41 6.83 6.71
CA ARG A 115 11.24 7.70 7.56
C ARG A 115 12.64 7.90 6.97
N ARG A 116 13.27 6.84 6.44
CA ARG A 116 14.58 6.95 5.78
C ARG A 116 14.54 7.85 4.54
N LEU A 117 13.50 7.72 3.70
CA LEU A 117 13.35 8.60 2.54
C LEU A 117 13.19 10.06 2.95
N ILE A 118 12.36 10.33 3.96
CA ILE A 118 12.15 11.70 4.47
C ILE A 118 13.46 12.28 5.03
N CYS A 119 14.20 11.51 5.83
CA CYS A 119 15.51 11.94 6.34
C CYS A 119 16.56 12.14 5.23
N ASN A 120 16.38 11.51 4.07
CA ASN A 120 17.27 11.62 2.92
C ASN A 120 16.74 12.56 1.83
N ASP A 121 15.75 13.39 2.14
CA ASP A 121 15.16 14.36 1.19
C ASP A 121 14.64 13.68 -0.10
N PHE A 122 13.96 12.54 0.08
CA PHE A 122 13.40 11.70 -0.98
C PHE A 122 14.41 11.18 -2.02
N LYS A 123 15.71 11.25 -1.74
CA LYS A 123 16.75 10.66 -2.58
C LYS A 123 16.75 9.14 -2.41
N TYR A 124 16.45 8.44 -3.50
CA TYR A 124 16.54 6.99 -3.58
C TYR A 124 18.01 6.60 -3.67
N ARG A 125 18.61 6.23 -2.53
CA ARG A 125 19.90 5.51 -2.48
C ARG A 125 19.67 4.00 -2.51
#